data_AF-A0A0J9W273-F1
#
_entry.id   AF-A0A0J9W273-F1
#
_cell.length_a   1.000
_cell.length_b   1.000
_cell.length_c   1.000
_cell.angle_alpha   90.00
_cell.angle_beta   90.00
_cell.angle_gamma   90.00
#
_symmetry.space_group_name_H-M   'P 1'
#
loop_
_entity.id
_entity.type
_entity.pdbx_description
1 polymer ?
#
loop_
_entity_poly.entity_id
_entity_poly.type
_entity_poly.pdbx_seq_one_letter_code
_entity_poly.pdbx_strand_id
1 'polypeptide(L)' 'MSSNEKAETLKELGLGFDHILDIGSTAGIAQLFKAIKLKGLITIIGFLTSADSDKQPPLMDALNYICIVRGVFVGSKQ' A
#
# COMPACT_ATOMS: atom_id res chain seq x y z
N MET A 1 15.49 12.88 -4.90
CA MET A 1 14.06 12.52 -4.92
C MET A 1 13.76 11.51 -3.84
N SER A 2 12.94 11.89 -2.87
CA SER A 2 12.31 11.01 -1.89
C SER A 2 11.41 10.00 -2.60
N SER A 3 11.18 8.84 -1.99
CA SER A 3 10.28 7.80 -2.53
C SER A 3 8.85 8.31 -2.77
N ASN A 4 8.40 9.30 -2.00
CA ASN A 4 7.08 9.93 -2.20
C ASN A 4 7.03 10.78 -3.47
N GLU A 5 8.08 11.56 -3.76
CA GLU A 5 8.15 12.37 -4.98
C GLU A 5 8.14 11.48 -6.23
N LYS A 6 8.80 10.32 -6.17
CA LYS A 6 8.73 9.32 -7.27
C LYS A 6 7.32 8.76 -7.47
N ALA A 7 6.60 8.48 -6.38
CA ALA A 7 5.24 7.95 -6.45
C ALA A 7 4.28 8.95 -7.12
N GLU A 8 4.42 10.24 -6.79
CA GLU A 8 3.61 11.31 -7.37
C GLU A 8 3.90 11.48 -8.87
N THR A 9 5.17 11.58 -9.26
CA THR A 9 5.56 11.68 -10.68
C THR A 9 5.10 10.49 -11.51
N LEU A 10 5.28 9.27 -11.00
CA LEU A 10 4.82 8.06 -11.68
C LEU A 10 3.30 8.04 -11.87
N LYS A 11 2.55 8.54 -10.87
CA LYS A 11 1.10 8.64 -10.96
C LYS A 11 0.65 9.67 -12.00
N GLU A 12 1.28 10.84 -12.06
CA GLU A 12 0.98 11.88 -13.06
C GLU A 12 1.18 11.37 -14.49
N LEU A 13 2.11 10.42 -14.67
CA LEU A 13 2.36 9.75 -15.94
C LEU A 13 1.44 8.54 -16.19
N GLY A 14 0.53 8.20 -15.26
CA GLY A 14 -0.31 7.00 -15.32
C GLY A 14 0.44 5.68 -15.08
N LEU A 15 1.68 5.76 -14.60
CA LEU A 15 2.65 4.68 -14.46
C LEU A 15 2.92 4.37 -12.97
N GLY A 16 1.88 4.21 -12.16
CA GLY A 16 2.03 3.80 -10.74
C GLY A 16 2.85 2.51 -10.56
N PHE A 17 3.10 2.11 -9.33
CA PHE A 17 3.87 0.88 -9.04
C PHE A 17 3.05 -0.37 -9.36
N ASP A 18 3.69 -1.38 -9.96
CA ASP A 18 3.08 -2.71 -10.13
C ASP A 18 3.04 -3.48 -8.80
N HIS A 19 4.05 -3.31 -7.94
CA HIS A 19 4.18 -3.99 -6.66
C HIS A 19 4.60 -3.03 -5.55
N ILE A 20 3.90 -3.08 -4.43
CA ILE A 20 4.22 -2.34 -3.20
C ILE A 20 4.33 -3.34 -2.05
N LEU A 21 5.39 -3.22 -1.26
CA LEU A 21 5.58 -3.97 -0.01
C LEU A 21 5.45 -3.00 1.17
N ASP A 22 4.53 -3.29 2.09
CA ASP A 22 4.27 -2.47 3.27
C ASP A 22 4.47 -3.27 4.57
N ILE A 23 5.22 -2.67 5.50
CA ILE A 23 5.55 -3.21 6.82
C ILE A 23 4.82 -2.41 7.92
N GLY A 24 3.97 -1.46 7.54
CA GLY A 24 3.32 -0.53 8.46
C GLY A 24 3.88 0.88 8.33
N SER A 25 3.91 1.40 7.10
CA SER A 25 4.21 2.79 6.79
C SER A 25 3.52 3.75 7.75
N THR A 26 4.27 4.72 8.29
CA THR A 26 3.72 5.82 9.10
C THR A 26 2.78 6.72 8.31
N ALA A 27 2.92 6.75 6.99
CA ALA A 27 2.05 7.50 6.10
C ALA A 27 0.71 6.79 5.84
N GLY A 28 0.57 5.56 6.33
CA GLY A 28 -0.63 4.77 6.20
C GLY A 28 -0.83 4.20 4.80
N ILE A 29 -1.67 3.19 4.75
CA ILE A 29 -2.00 2.40 3.57
C ILE A 29 -2.79 3.17 2.50
N ALA A 30 -3.50 4.25 2.88
CA ALA A 30 -4.21 5.13 1.94
C ALA A 30 -3.27 5.77 0.89
N GLN A 31 -2.02 6.06 1.25
CA GLN A 31 -1.05 6.58 0.30
C GLN A 31 -0.60 5.52 -0.71
N LEU A 32 -0.60 4.24 -0.33
CA LEU A 32 -0.23 3.15 -1.22
C LEU A 32 -1.24 3.00 -2.36
N PHE A 33 -2.54 3.15 -2.08
CA PHE A 33 -3.56 3.17 -3.11
C PHE A 33 -3.36 4.30 -4.12
N LYS A 34 -2.92 5.48 -3.65
CA LYS A 34 -2.61 6.58 -4.57
C LYS A 34 -1.40 6.28 -5.47
N ALA A 35 -0.50 5.41 -5.04
CA ALA A 35 0.75 5.09 -5.73
C ALA A 35 0.67 3.82 -6.60
N ILE A 36 -0.31 2.93 -6.37
CA ILE A 36 -0.44 1.67 -7.09
C ILE A 36 -1.01 1.88 -8.52
N LYS A 37 -0.51 1.09 -9.46
CA LYS A 37 -1.06 0.98 -10.81
C LYS A 37 -2.30 0.10 -10.83
N LEU A 38 -3.13 0.27 -11.87
CA LEU A 38 -4.21 -0.67 -12.17
C LEU A 38 -3.66 -2.11 -12.26
N LYS A 39 -4.36 -3.04 -11.60
CA LYS A 39 -3.99 -4.45 -11.45
C LYS A 39 -2.71 -4.70 -10.63
N GLY A 40 -2.20 -3.68 -9.95
CA GLY A 40 -1.03 -3.82 -9.08
C GLY A 40 -1.31 -4.58 -7.79
N LEU A 41 -0.24 -5.00 -7.11
CA LEU A 41 -0.27 -5.78 -5.89
C LEU A 41 0.34 -4.99 -4.71
N ILE A 42 -0.45 -4.78 -3.67
CA ILE A 42 0.00 -4.29 -2.36
C ILE A 42 0.12 -5.50 -1.44
N THR A 43 1.35 -5.79 -0.99
CA THR A 43 1.64 -6.86 -0.03
C THR A 43 1.87 -6.25 1.35
N ILE A 44 1.04 -6.63 2.32
CA ILE A 44 1.14 -6.17 3.71
C ILE A 44 1.78 -7.29 4.53
N ILE A 45 2.94 -7.04 5.12
CA ILE A 45 3.68 -8.03 5.91
C ILE A 45 3.70 -7.73 7.42
N GLY A 46 3.20 -6.57 7.84
CA GLY A 46 3.16 -6.18 9.25
C GLY A 46 2.62 -4.76 9.46
N PHE A 47 2.57 -4.35 10.72
CA PHE A 47 2.28 -2.98 11.14
C PHE A 47 3.28 -2.54 12.23
N LEU A 48 3.79 -1.31 12.15
CA LEU A 48 4.76 -0.78 13.13
C LEU A 48 4.08 -0.12 14.35
N THR A 49 2.84 0.33 14.20
CA THR A 49 2.05 0.99 15.26
C THR A 49 0.76 0.23 15.51
N SER A 50 0.25 0.22 16.75
CA SER A 50 -1.11 -0.25 17.05
C SER A 50 -2.06 0.26 15.98
N ALA A 51 -2.74 -0.65 15.28
CA ALA A 51 -3.63 -0.28 14.20
C ALA A 51 -4.72 0.64 14.77
N ASP A 52 -4.58 1.95 14.57
CA ASP A 52 -5.71 2.87 14.68
C ASP A 52 -6.75 2.34 13.70
N SER A 53 -7.84 1.78 14.22
CA SER A 53 -8.94 1.23 13.42
C SER A 53 -9.44 2.28 12.42
N ASP A 54 -9.34 3.55 12.78
CA ASP A 54 -9.78 4.69 11.99
C ASP A 54 -8.85 5.01 10.80
N LYS A 55 -7.65 4.42 10.76
CA LYS A 55 -6.66 4.58 9.68
C LYS A 55 -6.53 3.35 8.79
N GLN A 56 -7.31 2.30 9.04
CA GLN A 56 -7.39 1.18 8.09
C GLN A 56 -8.10 1.65 6.82
N PRO A 57 -7.64 1.20 5.65
CA PRO A 57 -8.29 1.56 4.41
C PRO A 57 -9.62 0.81 4.33
N PRO A 58 -10.67 1.44 3.82
CA PRO A 58 -11.88 0.71 3.51
C PRO A 58 -11.55 -0.38 2.50
N LEU A 59 -12.06 -1.60 2.73
CA LEU A 59 -11.88 -2.75 1.83
C LEU A 59 -12.26 -2.41 0.37
N MET A 60 -13.20 -1.50 0.19
CA MET A 60 -13.65 -1.02 -1.11
C MET A 60 -12.58 -0.26 -1.92
N ASP A 61 -11.50 0.21 -1.29
CA ASP A 61 -10.41 0.85 -2.01
C ASP A 61 -9.68 -0.11 -2.95
N ALA A 62 -9.60 -1.40 -2.62
CA ALA A 62 -9.05 -2.38 -3.54
C ALA A 62 -9.86 -2.44 -4.85
N LEU A 63 -11.18 -2.28 -4.77
CA LEU A 63 -12.06 -2.21 -5.94
C LEU A 63 -11.90 -0.87 -6.68
N ASN A 64 -11.92 0.26 -5.95
CA ASN A 64 -11.82 1.60 -6.53
C ASN A 64 -10.52 1.81 -7.31
N TYR A 65 -9.41 1.22 -6.83
CA TYR A 65 -8.10 1.31 -7.47
C TYR A 65 -7.78 0.12 -8.38
N ILE A 66 -8.71 -0.84 -8.51
CA ILE A 66 -8.58 -2.06 -9.32
C ILE A 66 -7.25 -2.77 -9.00
N CYS A 67 -6.99 -3.03 -7.72
CA CYS A 67 -5.74 -3.61 -7.25
C CYS A 67 -5.97 -4.81 -6.33
N ILE A 68 -4.91 -5.56 -6.04
CA ILE A 68 -4.92 -6.66 -5.09
C ILE A 68 -4.24 -6.20 -3.81
N VAL A 69 -4.92 -6.36 -2.68
CA VAL A 69 -4.32 -6.20 -1.36
C VAL A 69 -4.16 -7.59 -0.74
N ARG A 70 -2.92 -7.97 -0.43
CA ARG A 70 -2.58 -9.29 0.11
C ARG A 70 -1.87 -9.17 1.46
N GLY A 71 -2.51 -9.66 2.51
CA GLY A 71 -1.84 -9.91 3.78
C GLY A 71 -0.94 -11.15 3.67
N VAL A 72 0.30 -11.03 4.13
CA VAL A 72 1.25 -12.14 4.26
C VAL A 72 1.80 -12.13 5.67
N PHE A 73 1.37 -13.09 6.48
CA PHE A 73 1.88 -13.27 7.84
C PHE A 73 2.79 -14.49 7.87
N VAL A 74 4.07 -14.29 8.18
CA VAL A 74 5.08 -15.36 8.21
C VAL A 74 5.23 -16.02 9.59
N GLY A 75 4.57 -15.51 10.63
CA GLY A 75 4.70 -16.02 12.01
C GLY A 75 6.02 -15.65 12.69
N SER A 76 6.17 -16.02 13.96
CA SER A 76 7.44 -15.89 14.67
C SER A 76 8.38 -17.05 14.31
N LYS A 77 9.67 -16.76 14.23
CA LYS A 77 10.72 -17.78 14.27
C LYS A 77 11.00 -18.10 15.74
N GLN A 78 10.08 -18.82 16.41
CA GLN A 78 10.42 -19.46 17.68
C GLN A 78 11.17 -20.77 17.43
#